data_AF-X0WRG3-F1
#
_entry.id   AF-X0WRG3-F1
#
_cell.length_a   1.000
_cell.length_b   1.000
_cell.length_c   1.000
_cell.angle_alpha   90.00
_cell.angle_beta   90.00
_cell.angle_gamma   90.00
#
_symmetry.space_group_name_H-M   'P 1'
#
loop_
_entity.id
_entity.type
_entity.pdbx_description
1 polymer ?
#
loop_
_entity_poly.entity_id
_entity_poly.type
_entity_poly.pdbx_seq_one_letter_code
_entity_poly.pdbx_strand_id
1 'polypeptide(L)'
;PETASTSLVGGAITVDEPGVYQLVATVTLLIGTGNTAVVNLEANGVPVAGITAVNSTGNQNTIVAVTLTGYFPLALSGVVLRLLYTETTGGASADVLGGQFWVKRDYAVS
;
A
#
# COMPACT_ATOMS: atom_id res chain seq x y z
N PRO A 1 9.91 4.53 -19.40
CA PRO A 1 9.31 4.13 -18.10
C PRO A 1 8.37 5.23 -17.60
N GLU A 2 7.06 4.99 -17.65
CA GLU A 2 6.09 5.88 -17.01
C GLU A 2 6.04 5.58 -15.52
N THR A 3 6.16 6.65 -14.72
CA THR A 3 6.02 6.62 -13.27
C THR A 3 4.83 7.51 -12.93
N ALA A 4 3.70 6.93 -12.53
CA ALA A 4 2.58 7.68 -11.98
C ALA A 4 2.68 7.65 -10.45
N SER A 5 2.44 8.79 -9.79
CA SER A 5 2.47 8.92 -8.32
C SER A 5 1.27 9.70 -7.81
N THR A 6 0.73 9.32 -6.66
CA THR A 6 -0.30 10.09 -5.97
C THR A 6 -0.16 9.99 -4.44
N SER A 7 -0.78 10.93 -3.72
CA SER A 7 -0.75 11.03 -2.26
C SER A 7 -1.73 10.03 -1.63
N LEU A 8 -1.33 9.44 -0.51
CA LEU A 8 -1.65 8.06 -0.14
C LEU A 8 -2.88 7.87 0.75
N VAL A 9 -3.75 8.88 0.90
CA VAL A 9 -5.04 8.69 1.57
C VAL A 9 -6.13 8.60 0.50
N GLY A 10 -6.51 7.37 0.13
CA GLY A 10 -7.60 7.09 -0.80
C GLY A 10 -7.27 7.27 -2.29
N GLY A 11 -5.99 7.45 -2.64
CA GLY A 11 -5.55 7.56 -4.03
C GLY A 11 -5.67 6.24 -4.79
N ALA A 12 -6.13 6.32 -6.03
CA ALA A 12 -6.08 5.21 -6.97
C ALA A 12 -5.31 5.65 -8.23
N ILE A 13 -4.54 4.72 -8.81
CA ILE A 13 -3.97 4.91 -10.16
C ILE A 13 -4.66 3.95 -11.10
N THR A 14 -5.12 4.48 -12.24
CA THR A 14 -5.57 3.67 -13.35
C THR A 14 -4.41 3.42 -14.29
N VAL A 15 -4.25 2.17 -14.71
CA VAL A 15 -3.29 1.78 -15.74
C VAL A 15 -4.05 1.17 -16.92
N ASP A 16 -3.85 1.74 -18.10
CA ASP A 16 -4.63 1.41 -19.30
C ASP A 16 -3.90 0.48 -20.26
N GLU A 17 -2.61 0.22 -20.04
CA GLU A 17 -1.81 -0.63 -20.91
C GLU A 17 -1.62 -2.04 -20.32
N PRO A 18 -1.70 -3.10 -21.14
CA PRO A 18 -1.30 -4.44 -20.71
C PRO A 18 0.21 -4.54 -20.47
N GLY A 19 0.65 -5.35 -19.49
CA GLY A 19 2.06 -5.54 -19.19
C GLY A 19 2.30 -6.02 -17.76
N VAL A 20 3.57 -6.17 -17.37
CA VAL A 20 3.94 -6.45 -15.98
C VAL A 20 4.23 -5.14 -15.29
N TYR A 21 3.69 -4.96 -14.09
CA TYR A 21 3.84 -3.73 -13.33
C TYR A 21 4.37 -4.03 -11.94
N GLN A 22 5.28 -3.17 -11.50
CA GLN A 22 5.75 -3.09 -10.14
C GLN A 22 4.99 -1.97 -9.44
N LEU A 23 4.30 -2.32 -8.35
CA LEU A 23 3.67 -1.37 -7.45
C LEU A 23 4.55 -1.21 -6.22
N VAL A 24 4.80 0.03 -5.82
CA VAL A 24 5.52 0.32 -4.59
C VAL A 24 4.74 1.36 -3.81
N ALA A 25 4.58 1.13 -2.51
CA ALA A 25 4.03 2.10 -1.60
C ALA A 25 4.89 2.22 -0.35
N THR A 26 5.14 3.46 0.06
CA THR A 26 5.72 3.76 1.36
C THR A 26 4.65 4.40 2.24
N VAL A 27 4.42 3.87 3.43
CA VAL A 27 3.36 4.31 4.34
C VAL A 27 3.96 4.58 5.71
N THR A 28 3.57 5.70 6.32
CA THR A 28 3.89 6.03 7.71
C THR A 28 2.64 5.86 8.55
N LEU A 29 2.71 4.93 9.50
CA LEU A 29 1.63 4.54 10.40
C LEU A 29 1.90 5.03 11.81
N LEU A 30 0.89 5.53 12.49
CA LEU A 30 0.83 5.68 13.93
C LEU A 30 0.03 4.50 14.47
N ILE A 31 0.62 3.67 15.33
CA ILE A 31 -0.05 2.47 15.86
C ILE A 31 -0.15 2.58 17.38
N GLY A 32 -1.38 2.66 17.88
CA GLY A 32 -1.68 2.65 19.31
C GLY A 32 -1.27 1.34 19.99
N THR A 33 -0.94 1.38 21.29
CA THR A 33 -0.66 0.15 22.06
C THR A 33 -1.82 -0.83 21.98
N GLY A 34 -1.51 -2.11 21.71
CA GLY A 34 -2.51 -3.18 21.63
C GLY A 34 -3.25 -3.23 20.29
N ASN A 35 -2.90 -2.36 19.34
CA ASN A 35 -3.52 -2.35 18.01
C ASN A 35 -2.68 -3.08 16.97
N THR A 36 -3.41 -3.48 15.93
CA THR A 36 -2.86 -4.01 14.70
C THR A 36 -3.29 -3.13 13.52
N ALA A 37 -2.32 -2.72 12.72
CA ALA A 37 -2.51 -2.02 11.46
C ALA A 37 -2.17 -2.97 10.30
N VAL A 38 -3.08 -3.07 9.34
CA VAL A 38 -2.89 -3.84 8.11
C VAL A 38 -2.88 -2.88 6.93
N VAL A 39 -1.87 -3.01 6.07
CA VAL A 39 -1.77 -2.25 4.82
C VAL A 39 -1.65 -3.22 3.66
N ASN A 40 -2.52 -3.09 2.67
CA ASN A 40 -2.55 -3.93 1.47
C ASN A 40 -2.39 -3.07 0.22
N LEU A 41 -1.60 -3.58 -0.73
CA LEU A 41 -1.62 -3.16 -2.12
C LEU A 41 -2.59 -4.05 -2.89
N GLU A 42 -3.50 -3.44 -3.63
CA GLU A 42 -4.50 -4.14 -4.43
C GLU A 42 -4.42 -3.72 -5.89
N ALA A 43 -4.66 -4.68 -6.78
CA ALA A 43 -4.95 -4.47 -8.19
C ALA A 43 -6.35 -5.03 -8.50
N ASN A 44 -7.29 -4.17 -8.90
CA ASN A 44 -8.70 -4.55 -9.12
C ASN A 44 -9.34 -5.32 -7.94
N GLY A 45 -8.99 -4.96 -6.70
CA GLY A 45 -9.50 -5.62 -5.50
C GLY A 45 -8.81 -6.95 -5.15
N VAL A 46 -7.78 -7.35 -5.91
CA VAL A 46 -6.95 -8.51 -5.59
C VAL A 46 -5.69 -8.04 -4.85
N PRO A 47 -5.42 -8.53 -3.62
CA PRO A 47 -4.19 -8.20 -2.91
C PRO A 47 -2.95 -8.71 -3.64
N VAL A 48 -1.99 -7.83 -3.90
CA VAL A 48 -0.71 -8.16 -4.57
C VAL A 48 0.48 -8.11 -3.62
N ALA A 49 0.38 -7.35 -2.53
CA ALA A 49 1.32 -7.32 -1.42
C ALA A 49 0.61 -6.79 -0.17
N GLY A 50 1.08 -7.15 1.02
CA GLY A 50 0.51 -6.65 2.26
C GLY A 50 1.49 -6.75 3.43
N ILE A 51 1.25 -5.93 4.45
CA ILE A 51 2.00 -5.96 5.70
C ILE A 51 1.04 -5.82 6.87
N THR A 52 1.36 -6.53 7.94
CA THR A 52 0.69 -6.39 9.24
C THR A 52 1.71 -5.84 10.23
N ALA A 53 1.41 -4.68 10.80
CA ALA A 53 2.21 -4.04 11.83
C ALA A 53 1.44 -4.06 13.15
N VAL A 54 2.10 -4.49 14.23
CA VAL A 54 1.50 -4.63 15.55
C VAL A 54 2.31 -3.82 16.55
N ASN A 55 1.65 -2.99 17.37
CA ASN A 55 2.28 -2.37 18.53
C ASN A 55 1.90 -3.17 19.79
N SER A 56 2.72 -4.18 20.11
CA SER A 56 2.58 -4.98 21.33
C SER A 56 3.32 -4.38 22.53
N THR A 57 4.00 -3.24 22.36
CA THR A 57 4.83 -2.62 23.40
C THR A 57 4.09 -1.53 24.17
N GLY A 58 4.44 -1.34 25.45
CA GLY A 58 3.77 -0.40 26.37
C GLY A 58 3.87 1.09 26.02
N ASN A 59 4.45 1.45 24.88
CA ASN A 59 4.42 2.82 24.36
C ASN A 59 3.07 3.10 23.72
N GLN A 60 2.35 4.09 24.27
CA GLN A 60 0.99 4.47 23.84
C GLN A 60 0.84 4.58 22.33
N ASN A 61 1.87 5.10 21.64
CA ASN A 61 1.91 5.28 20.21
C ASN A 61 3.28 4.88 19.64
N THR A 62 3.29 4.13 18.54
CA THR A 62 4.49 3.77 17.78
C THR A 62 4.36 4.27 16.34
N ILE A 63 5.39 4.96 15.84
CA ILE A 63 5.44 5.36 14.43
C ILE A 63 6.24 4.31 13.64
N VAL A 64 5.64 3.76 12.59
CA VAL A 64 6.25 2.76 11.73
C VAL A 64 6.22 3.24 10.28
N ALA A 65 7.37 3.26 9.62
CA ALA A 65 7.46 3.43 8.18
C ALA A 65 7.58 2.05 7.52
N VAL A 66 6.70 1.75 6.58
CA VAL A 66 6.66 0.47 5.86
C VAL A 66 6.76 0.71 4.35
N THR A 67 7.51 -0.14 3.66
CA THR A 67 7.58 -0.16 2.20
C THR A 67 7.05 -1.49 1.68
N LEU A 68 6.03 -1.43 0.83
CA LEU A 68 5.39 -2.57 0.19
C LEU A 68 5.76 -2.58 -1.29
N THR A 69 6.17 -3.74 -1.80
CA THR A 69 6.43 -3.95 -3.23
C THR A 69 5.63 -5.14 -3.71
N GLY A 70 4.77 -4.93 -4.70
CA GLY A 70 3.99 -5.98 -5.36
C GLY A 70 4.24 -6.01 -6.85
N TYR A 71 4.16 -7.19 -7.45
CA TYR A 71 4.20 -7.36 -8.91
C TYR A 71 2.88 -7.93 -9.38
N PHE A 72 2.34 -7.38 -10.47
CA PHE A 72 1.09 -7.87 -11.02
C PHE A 72 1.11 -7.82 -12.55
N PRO A 73 0.70 -8.91 -13.21
CA PRO A 73 0.48 -8.91 -14.65
C PRO A 73 -0.87 -8.27 -14.96
N LEU A 74 -0.87 -7.29 -15.85
CA LEU A 74 -2.05 -6.71 -16.47
C LEU A 74 -2.28 -7.35 -17.84
N ALA A 75 -3.35 -8.13 -17.93
CA ALA A 75 -3.85 -8.65 -19.20
C ALA A 75 -4.83 -7.69 -19.90
N LEU A 76 -5.38 -6.71 -19.17
CA LEU A 76 -6.47 -5.83 -19.62
C LEU A 76 -6.19 -4.37 -19.27
N SER A 77 -6.79 -3.47 -20.04
CA SER A 77 -6.81 -2.02 -19.82
C SER A 77 -7.76 -1.65 -18.66
N GLY A 78 -7.49 -0.53 -17.97
CA GLY A 78 -8.38 0.05 -16.95
C GLY A 78 -8.23 -0.54 -15.55
N VAL A 79 -7.04 -1.03 -15.19
CA VAL A 79 -6.83 -1.61 -13.85
C VAL A 79 -6.61 -0.52 -12.82
N VAL A 80 -7.38 -0.61 -11.73
CA VAL A 80 -7.34 0.31 -10.61
C VAL A 80 -6.44 -0.25 -9.52
N LEU A 81 -5.39 0.49 -9.20
CA LEU A 81 -4.42 0.17 -8.16
C LEU A 81 -4.73 0.98 -6.92
N ARG A 82 -4.79 0.32 -5.76
CA ARG A 82 -5.21 0.95 -4.51
C ARG A 82 -4.30 0.52 -3.37
N LEU A 83 -4.08 1.43 -2.44
CA LEU A 83 -3.58 1.10 -1.11
C LEU A 83 -4.76 1.08 -0.15
N LEU A 84 -4.94 -0.03 0.57
CA LEU A 84 -5.94 -0.16 1.60
C LEU A 84 -5.27 -0.20 2.96
N TYR A 85 -5.85 0.54 3.89
CA TYR A 85 -5.50 0.50 5.30
C TYR A 85 -6.68 -0.04 6.08
N THR A 86 -6.42 -1.00 6.97
CA THR A 86 -7.40 -1.54 7.90
C THR A 86 -6.79 -1.56 9.29
N GLU A 87 -7.50 -0.97 10.24
CA GLU A 87 -7.16 -1.06 11.65
C GLU A 87 -8.01 -2.14 12.32
N THR A 88 -7.40 -2.96 13.17
CA THR A 88 -8.11 -3.80 14.12
C THR A 88 -7.79 -3.31 15.53
N THR A 89 -8.75 -2.62 16.15
CA THR A 89 -8.58 -1.98 17.47
C THR A 89 -8.85 -2.93 18.62
N GLY A 90 -8.00 -2.84 19.65
CA GLY A 90 -8.31 -3.24 21.02
C GLY A 90 -8.24 -2.08 22.03
N GLY A 91 -7.93 -0.84 21.58
CA GLY A 91 -7.61 0.30 22.44
C GLY A 91 -7.52 1.66 21.72
N ALA A 92 -6.41 2.40 21.88
CA ALA A 92 -6.15 3.74 21.30
C ALA A 92 -6.36 3.77 19.75
N SER A 93 -6.30 4.92 19.09
CA SER A 93 -6.49 4.98 17.62
C SER A 93 -5.16 4.74 16.87
N ALA A 94 -5.19 4.05 15.74
CA ALA A 94 -4.10 3.99 14.76
C ALA A 94 -4.46 4.83 13.54
N ASP A 95 -3.49 5.58 13.01
CA ASP A 95 -3.71 6.56 11.95
C ASP A 95 -2.64 6.45 10.86
N VAL A 96 -3.00 6.86 9.64
CA VAL A 96 -2.06 6.99 8.54
C VAL A 96 -1.54 8.43 8.52
N LEU A 97 -0.30 8.61 8.97
CA LEU A 97 0.34 9.92 9.03
C LEU A 97 0.77 10.43 7.64
N GLY A 98 0.90 9.52 6.68
CA GLY A 98 1.18 9.84 5.29
C GLY A 98 1.70 8.65 4.50
N GLY A 99 1.96 8.89 3.22
CA GLY A 99 2.68 7.95 2.38
C GLY A 99 2.75 8.38 0.93
N GLN A 100 3.45 7.59 0.13
CA GLN A 100 3.60 7.80 -1.29
C GLN A 100 3.38 6.52 -2.08
N PHE A 101 2.62 6.72 -3.14
CA PHE A 101 2.32 5.86 -4.25
C PHE A 101 3.24 5.86 -5.46
N TRP A 102 3.74 4.75 -5.98
CA TRP A 102 4.13 4.73 -7.40
C TRP A 102 3.93 3.38 -8.08
N VAL A 103 3.59 3.46 -9.37
CA VAL A 103 3.59 2.32 -10.28
C VAL A 103 4.70 2.50 -11.30
N LYS A 104 5.39 1.41 -11.61
CA LYS A 104 6.39 1.33 -12.68
C LYS A 104 6.05 0.15 -13.57
N ARG A 105 5.94 0.39 -14.88
CA ARG A 105 5.86 -0.70 -15.86
C ARG A 105 7.22 -1.38 -15.97
N ASP A 106 7.25 -2.68 -15.77
CA ASP A 106 8.43 -3.49 -15.99
C ASP A 106 8.49 -3.88 -17.46
N TYR A 107 9.31 -3.17 -18.21
CA TYR A 107 9.65 -3.52 -19.59
C TYR A 107 10.84 -4.47 -19.54
N ALA A 108 10.68 -5.65 -18.94
CA ALA A 108 11.69 -6.69 -19.08
C ALA A 108 11.92 -6.88 -20.58
N VAL A 109 13.04 -6.33 -21.06
CA VAL A 109 13.41 -6.24 -22.46
C VAL A 109 13.71 -7.67 -22.87
N SER A 110 12.98 -8.17 -23.86
CA SER A 110 13.27 -9.43 -24.54
C SER A 110 14.72 -9.50 -25.00
#